data_AF-A0A373JAA5-F1
#
_entry.id   AF-A0A373JAA5-F1
#
_cell.length_a   1.000
_cell.length_b   1.000
_cell.length_c   1.000
_cell.angle_alpha   90.00
_cell.angle_beta   90.00
_cell.angle_gamma   90.00
#
_symmetry.space_group_name_H-M   'P 1'
#
loop_
_entity.id
_entity.type
_entity.pdbx_description
1 polymer ?
#
loop_
_entity_poly.entity_id
_entity_poly.type
_entity_poly.pdbx_seq_one_letter_code
_entity_poly.pdbx_strand_id
1 'polypeptide(L)'
;MKTEEIFEYVQKQYGTVPEYLWSKSPDSAVLRHKNGKWYAVFMTVEKSKLGLEGNELVDIMDVKCDPEMTSMIIQTYGFLPGYHMNKQHWITILLDGSVSEAKTLDFLDMSYDLIDGTDRKEEK
;
A
#
# COMPACT_ATOMS: atom_id res chain seq x y z
N MET A 1 -13.43 0.92 -3.42
CA MET A 1 -13.09 0.38 -2.10
C MET A 1 -12.69 1.48 -1.16
N LYS A 2 -13.33 1.56 0.00
CA LYS A 2 -12.97 2.49 1.06
C LYS A 2 -11.93 1.89 2.00
N THR A 3 -11.17 2.75 2.66
CA THR A 3 -10.13 2.35 3.62
C THR A 3 -10.68 1.52 4.77
N GLU A 4 -11.89 1.81 5.26
CA GLU A 4 -12.52 1.06 6.35
C GLU A 4 -12.79 -0.41 5.97
N GLU A 5 -13.21 -0.67 4.73
CA GLU A 5 -13.48 -2.02 4.22
C GLU A 5 -12.19 -2.84 4.16
N ILE A 6 -11.07 -2.19 3.82
CA ILE A 6 -9.75 -2.82 3.81
C ILE A 6 -9.32 -3.17 5.24
N PHE A 7 -9.58 -2.28 6.21
CA PHE A 7 -9.25 -2.53 7.62
C PHE A 7 -10.05 -3.68 8.22
N GLU A 8 -11.35 -3.77 7.91
CA GLU A 8 -12.18 -4.91 8.31
C GLU A 8 -11.66 -6.21 7.68
N TYR A 9 -11.28 -6.17 6.41
CA TYR A 9 -10.71 -7.31 5.70
C TYR A 9 -9.43 -7.82 6.37
N VAL A 10 -8.42 -6.95 6.59
CA VAL A 10 -7.14 -7.37 7.18
C VAL A 10 -7.26 -7.77 8.65
N GLN A 11 -8.21 -7.19 9.39
CA GLN A 11 -8.49 -7.61 10.75
C GLN A 11 -9.04 -9.04 10.76
N LYS A 12 -9.98 -9.35 9.87
CA LYS A 12 -10.58 -10.69 9.75
C LYS A 12 -9.59 -11.74 9.22
N GLN A 13 -8.79 -11.36 8.22
CA GLN A 13 -7.91 -12.27 7.49
C GLN A 13 -6.59 -12.51 8.24
N TYR A 14 -5.98 -11.45 8.76
CA TYR A 14 -4.63 -11.47 9.34
C TYR A 14 -4.58 -11.14 10.83
N GLY A 15 -5.68 -10.63 11.41
CA GLY A 15 -5.68 -10.10 12.77
C GLY A 15 -4.95 -8.76 12.91
N THR A 16 -4.64 -8.09 11.80
CA THR A 16 -3.92 -6.80 11.82
C THR A 16 -4.87 -5.66 12.15
N VAL A 17 -4.39 -4.69 12.93
CA VAL A 17 -5.11 -3.46 13.25
C VAL A 17 -4.27 -2.26 12.74
N PRO A 18 -4.88 -1.21 12.17
CA PRO A 18 -4.15 -0.04 11.72
C PRO A 18 -3.45 0.71 12.86
N GLU A 19 -2.20 1.12 12.62
CA GLU A 19 -1.39 1.96 13.51
C GLU A 19 -1.32 3.40 12.99
N TYR A 20 -1.60 4.38 13.86
CA TYR A 20 -1.54 5.81 13.52
C TYR A 20 -0.28 6.44 14.13
N LEU A 21 0.80 6.43 13.36
CA LEU A 21 2.14 6.74 13.89
C LEU A 21 2.48 8.23 13.88
N TRP A 22 1.72 9.05 13.17
CA TRP A 22 2.09 10.44 12.88
C TRP A 22 1.11 11.44 13.47
N SER A 23 1.53 12.21 14.49
CA SER A 23 0.68 13.24 15.10
C SER A 23 0.30 14.39 14.17
N LYS A 24 1.07 14.61 13.09
CA LYS A 24 0.81 15.66 12.08
C LYS A 24 -0.09 15.18 10.92
N SER A 25 -0.35 13.89 10.84
CA SER A 25 -1.15 13.24 9.80
C SER A 25 -1.99 12.14 10.44
N PRO A 26 -3.01 12.52 11.24
CA PRO A 26 -3.76 11.58 12.06
C PRO A 26 -4.57 10.58 11.24
N ASP A 27 -4.85 10.91 9.97
CA ASP A 27 -5.61 10.05 9.05
C ASP A 27 -4.72 9.00 8.35
N SER A 28 -3.39 9.13 8.46
CA SER A 28 -2.46 8.17 7.88
C SER A 28 -2.27 6.96 8.79
N ALA A 29 -2.44 5.77 8.22
CA ALA A 29 -2.40 4.51 8.95
C ALA A 29 -1.35 3.57 8.36
N VAL A 30 -0.81 2.69 9.19
CA VAL A 30 0.13 1.65 8.80
C VAL A 30 -0.41 0.29 9.19
N LEU A 31 -0.29 -0.69 8.30
CA LEU A 31 -0.51 -2.09 8.63
C LEU A 31 0.82 -2.81 8.79
N ARG A 32 0.97 -3.43 9.96
CA ARG A 32 2.19 -4.12 10.37
C ARG A 32 1.96 -5.63 10.45
N HIS A 33 2.86 -6.38 9.84
CA HIS A 33 2.87 -7.83 9.88
C HIS A 33 3.30 -8.32 11.27
N LYS A 34 2.96 -9.56 11.65
CA LYS A 34 3.33 -10.17 12.95
C LYS A 34 4.84 -10.14 13.27
N ASN A 35 5.71 -10.07 12.26
CA ASN A 35 7.17 -9.94 12.42
C ASN A 35 7.66 -8.48 12.61
N GLY A 36 6.74 -7.52 12.71
CA GLY A 36 7.04 -6.12 12.97
C GLY A 36 7.32 -5.26 11.74
N LYS A 37 7.40 -5.86 10.53
CA LYS A 37 7.61 -5.14 9.26
C LYS A 37 6.29 -4.61 8.70
N TRP A 38 6.33 -3.45 8.06
CA TRP A 38 5.15 -2.87 7.39
C TRP A 38 4.88 -3.54 6.05
N TYR A 39 3.61 -3.81 5.76
CA TYR A 39 3.16 -4.33 4.47
C TYR A 39 2.16 -3.41 3.77
N ALA A 40 1.54 -2.47 4.47
CA ALA A 40 0.75 -1.43 3.81
C ALA A 40 0.80 -0.11 4.58
N VAL A 41 0.68 0.99 3.84
CA VAL A 41 0.58 2.35 4.41
C VAL A 41 -0.52 3.11 3.67
N PHE A 42 -1.41 3.73 4.44
CA PHE A 42 -2.55 4.49 3.94
C PHE A 42 -2.30 5.97 4.19
N MET A 43 -2.51 6.78 3.17
CA MET A 43 -2.29 8.23 3.22
C MET A 43 -3.33 8.94 2.35
N THR A 44 -3.65 10.18 2.71
CA THR A 44 -4.44 11.09 1.88
C THR A 44 -3.51 12.15 1.30
N VAL A 45 -3.38 12.21 -0.02
CA VAL A 45 -2.37 13.00 -0.72
C VAL A 45 -2.99 13.85 -1.83
N GLU A 46 -2.48 15.06 -2.06
CA GLU A 46 -2.88 15.87 -3.20
C GLU A 46 -2.43 15.21 -4.51
N LYS A 47 -3.32 15.13 -5.50
CA LYS A 47 -3.02 14.54 -6.82
C LYS A 47 -1.77 15.12 -7.48
N SER A 48 -1.55 16.43 -7.40
CA SER A 48 -0.35 17.10 -7.92
C SER A 48 0.96 16.55 -7.34
N LYS A 49 0.97 16.13 -6.07
CA LYS A 49 2.15 15.50 -5.42
C LYS A 49 2.42 14.08 -5.91
N LEU A 50 1.40 13.44 -6.50
CA LEU A 50 1.49 12.13 -7.13
C LEU A 50 1.83 12.22 -8.63
N GLY A 51 1.98 13.43 -9.17
CA GLY A 51 2.18 13.66 -10.61
C GLY A 51 0.90 13.55 -11.44
N LEU A 52 -0.26 13.60 -10.80
CA LEU A 52 -1.58 13.62 -11.44
C LEU A 52 -2.05 15.07 -11.59
N GLU A 53 -2.95 15.31 -12.55
CA GLU A 53 -3.58 16.63 -12.70
C GLU A 53 -4.57 16.90 -11.57
N GLY A 54 -4.59 18.14 -11.09
CA GLY A 54 -5.48 18.59 -10.02
C GLY A 54 -4.82 18.72 -8.65
N ASN A 55 -5.52 19.38 -7.73
CA ASN A 55 -5.09 19.60 -6.34
C ASN A 55 -6.06 18.98 -5.33
N GLU A 56 -7.02 18.20 -5.81
CA GLU A 56 -7.87 17.41 -4.96
C GLU A 56 -7.06 16.35 -4.20
N LEU A 57 -7.55 16.03 -3.00
CA LEU A 57 -7.02 14.96 -2.18
C LEU A 57 -7.54 13.62 -2.70
N VAL A 58 -6.65 12.63 -2.69
CA VAL A 58 -6.96 11.24 -3.01
C VAL A 58 -6.36 10.33 -1.95
N ASP A 59 -7.12 9.31 -1.57
CA ASP A 59 -6.62 8.26 -0.70
C ASP A 59 -5.77 7.28 -1.49
N ILE A 60 -4.62 6.95 -0.93
CA ILE A 60 -3.66 6.03 -1.52
C ILE A 60 -3.29 4.95 -0.52
N MET A 61 -2.92 3.79 -1.08
CA MET A 61 -2.36 2.68 -0.33
C MET A 61 -1.02 2.28 -0.94
N ASP A 62 0.04 2.47 -0.17
CA ASP A 62 1.37 1.96 -0.49
C ASP A 62 1.49 0.52 -0.02
N VAL A 63 1.90 -0.38 -0.91
CA VAL A 63 2.11 -1.80 -0.62
C VAL A 63 3.45 -2.26 -1.16
N LYS A 64 4.03 -3.29 -0.54
CA LYS A 64 5.21 -3.94 -1.08
C LYS A 64 4.86 -4.75 -2.32
N CYS A 65 5.80 -4.79 -3.25
CA CYS A 65 5.68 -5.52 -4.49
C CYS A 65 7.07 -6.04 -4.90
N ASP A 66 7.10 -7.15 -5.63
CA ASP A 66 8.34 -7.71 -6.14
C ASP A 66 8.98 -6.73 -7.14
N PRO A 67 10.29 -6.43 -7.04
CA PRO A 67 10.99 -5.54 -7.98
C PRO A 67 10.84 -5.90 -9.45
N GLU A 68 10.67 -7.19 -9.78
CA GLU A 68 10.45 -7.62 -11.16
C GLU A 68 9.05 -7.20 -11.65
N MET A 69 8.07 -7.15 -10.75
CA MET A 69 6.68 -6.77 -11.06
C MET A 69 6.45 -5.26 -11.02
N THR A 70 7.16 -4.52 -10.16
CA THR A 70 6.94 -3.07 -9.97
C THR A 70 7.01 -2.30 -11.28
N SER A 71 8.01 -2.57 -12.13
CA SER A 71 8.20 -1.89 -13.42
C SER A 71 7.05 -2.11 -14.42
N MET A 72 6.37 -3.26 -14.35
CA MET A 72 5.27 -3.61 -15.23
C MET A 72 3.95 -3.03 -14.71
N ILE A 73 3.70 -3.15 -13.40
CA ILE A 73 2.41 -2.76 -12.83
C ILE A 73 2.20 -1.25 -12.84
N ILE A 74 3.25 -0.44 -12.63
CA ILE A 74 3.16 1.03 -12.67
C ILE A 74 2.81 1.60 -14.06
N GLN A 75 2.82 0.76 -15.10
CA GLN A 75 2.33 1.14 -16.44
C GLN A 75 0.80 1.05 -16.53
N THR A 76 0.16 0.44 -15.54
CA THR A 76 -1.30 0.33 -15.46
C THR A 76 -1.87 1.53 -14.73
N TYR A 77 -2.92 2.13 -15.27
CA TYR A 77 -3.61 3.23 -14.61
C TYR A 77 -4.10 2.84 -13.20
N GLY A 78 -3.97 3.74 -12.24
CA GLY A 78 -4.26 3.50 -10.83
C GLY A 78 -3.10 2.96 -10.00
N PHE A 79 -1.97 2.61 -10.63
CA PHE A 79 -0.73 2.20 -9.95
C PHE A 79 0.37 3.22 -10.22
N LEU A 80 1.02 3.70 -9.16
CA LEU A 80 2.10 4.67 -9.23
C LEU A 80 3.36 4.12 -8.51
N PRO A 81 4.55 4.69 -8.75
CA PRO A 81 5.71 4.39 -7.92
C PRO A 81 5.44 4.68 -6.44
N GLY A 82 6.05 3.91 -5.53
CA GLY A 82 5.88 4.09 -4.08
C GLY A 82 6.06 5.55 -3.62
N TYR A 83 5.08 6.05 -2.86
CA TYR A 83 5.03 7.43 -2.37
C TYR A 83 5.66 7.52 -0.99
N HIS A 84 6.71 8.33 -0.83
CA HIS A 84 7.62 8.32 0.33
C HIS A 84 8.35 6.99 0.61
N MET A 85 8.04 5.91 -0.12
CA MET A 85 8.66 4.59 0.00
C MET A 85 9.71 4.31 -1.07
N ASN A 86 10.44 3.19 -0.92
CA ASN A 86 11.40 2.74 -1.92
C ASN A 86 10.66 2.26 -3.18
N LYS A 87 10.72 3.04 -4.26
CA LYS A 87 10.05 2.80 -5.55
C LYS A 87 10.42 1.49 -6.25
N GLN A 88 11.49 0.80 -5.84
CA GLN A 88 11.83 -0.52 -6.37
C GLN A 88 11.01 -1.64 -5.71
N HIS A 89 10.62 -1.46 -4.45
CA HIS A 89 9.97 -2.49 -3.63
C HIS A 89 8.55 -2.12 -3.22
N TRP A 90 8.11 -0.90 -3.50
CA TRP A 90 6.82 -0.38 -3.11
C TRP A 90 6.14 0.28 -4.30
N ILE A 91 4.83 0.05 -4.38
CA ILE A 91 3.93 0.69 -5.32
C ILE A 91 2.82 1.39 -4.56
N THR A 92 2.29 2.43 -5.16
CA THR A 92 1.15 3.19 -4.65
C THR A 92 -0.08 2.81 -5.46
N ILE A 93 -1.16 2.46 -4.78
CA ILE A 93 -2.46 2.14 -5.39
C ILE A 93 -3.41 3.30 -5.09
N LEU A 94 -4.06 3.84 -6.12
CA LEU A 94 -5.11 4.85 -5.97
C LEU A 94 -6.42 4.21 -5.49
N LEU A 95 -6.98 4.72 -4.40
CA LEU A 95 -8.27 4.27 -3.84
C LEU A 95 -9.45 5.12 -4.34
N ASP A 96 -9.33 5.74 -5.51
CA ASP A 96 -10.38 6.56 -6.14
C ASP A 96 -11.35 5.75 -7.03
N GLY A 97 -11.20 4.42 -7.05
CA GLY A 97 -11.98 3.52 -7.90
C GLY A 97 -11.32 3.19 -9.24
N SER A 98 -10.13 3.74 -9.55
CA SER A 98 -9.36 3.40 -10.75
C SER A 98 -8.89 1.95 -10.76
N VAL A 99 -8.68 1.36 -9.58
CA VAL A 99 -8.30 -0.05 -9.39
C VAL A 99 -9.48 -0.80 -8.77
N SER A 100 -9.79 -1.98 -9.31
CA SER A 100 -10.87 -2.82 -8.79
C SER A 100 -10.55 -3.31 -7.38
N GLU A 101 -11.59 -3.49 -6.57
CA GLU A 101 -11.45 -3.87 -5.15
C GLU A 101 -10.72 -5.21 -5.00
N ALA A 102 -11.08 -6.18 -5.84
CA ALA A 102 -10.39 -7.47 -5.88
C ALA A 102 -8.88 -7.31 -6.14
N LYS A 103 -8.49 -6.47 -7.11
CA LYS A 103 -7.09 -6.27 -7.43
C LYS A 103 -6.35 -5.52 -6.32
N THR A 104 -7.00 -4.54 -5.68
CA THR A 104 -6.46 -3.84 -4.52
C THR A 104 -6.16 -4.80 -3.38
N LEU A 105 -7.10 -5.73 -3.08
CA LEU A 105 -6.90 -6.77 -2.06
C LEU A 105 -5.83 -7.78 -2.48
N ASP A 106 -5.78 -8.20 -3.74
CA ASP A 106 -4.74 -9.11 -4.23
C ASP A 106 -3.32 -8.55 -3.97
N PHE A 107 -3.12 -7.24 -4.23
CA PHE A 107 -1.83 -6.59 -3.97
C PHE A 107 -1.53 -6.41 -2.48
N LEU A 108 -2.55 -6.21 -1.66
CA LEU A 108 -2.41 -6.17 -0.22
C LEU A 108 -1.96 -7.53 0.33
N ASP A 109 -2.59 -8.60 -0.13
CA ASP A 109 -2.30 -9.97 0.25
C ASP A 109 -0.89 -10.38 -0.22
N MET A 110 -0.54 -10.08 -1.48
CA MET A 110 0.81 -10.29 -2.00
C MET A 110 1.86 -9.53 -1.18
N SER A 111 1.57 -8.30 -0.78
CA SER A 111 2.48 -7.52 0.07
C SER A 111 2.67 -8.17 1.44
N TYR A 112 1.58 -8.65 2.06
CA TYR A 112 1.62 -9.38 3.33
C TYR A 112 2.49 -10.65 3.22
N ASP A 113 2.27 -11.46 2.18
CA ASP A 113 3.02 -12.70 1.96
C ASP A 113 4.50 -12.44 1.62
N LEU A 114 4.80 -11.33 0.93
CA LEU A 114 6.17 -10.93 0.60
C LEU A 114 7.00 -10.61 1.85
N ILE A 115 6.37 -10.21 2.95
CA ILE A 115 7.04 -10.03 4.24
C ILE A 115 7.58 -11.35 4.80
N ASP A 116 6.80 -12.44 4.72
CA ASP A 116 7.23 -13.79 5.15
C ASP A 116 8.28 -14.39 4.17
N GLY A 117 8.28 -13.96 2.91
CA GLY A 117 9.26 -14.37 1.90
C GLY A 117 10.62 -13.66 2.00
N THR A 118 10.66 -12.43 2.50
CA THR A 118 11.89 -11.63 2.57
C THR A 118 12.85 -12.07 3.70
N ASP A 119 12.34 -12.64 4.79
CA ASP A 119 13.18 -13.20 5.87
C ASP A 119 14.03 -14.41 5.43
N ARG A 120 13.73 -15.02 4.26
CA ARG A 120 14.49 -16.17 3.73
C ARG A 120 15.63 -15.80 2.77
N LYS A 121 15.78 -14.53 2.38
CA LYS A 121 16.79 -14.11 1.38
C LYS A 121 17.98 -13.33 1.97
N GLU A 122 17.98 -12.97 3.25
CA GLU A 122 19.10 -12.27 3.90
C GLU A 122 20.18 -13.21 4.49
N GLU A 123 20.10 -14.53 4.25
CA GLU A 123 21.19 -15.47 4.52
C GLU A 123 21.85 -15.91 3.20
N LYS A 124 22.73 -15.07 2.63
CA LYS A 124 23.75 -15.54 1.68
C LYS A 124 25.01 -14.68 1.69
#